data_AF-A0A8T3V9S5-F1
#
_entry.id   AF-A0A8T3V9S5-F1
#
_cell.length_a   1.000
_cell.length_b   1.000
_cell.length_c   1.000
_cell.angle_alpha   90.00
_cell.angle_beta   90.00
_cell.angle_gamma   90.00
#
_symmetry.space_group_name_H-M   'P 1'
#
loop_
_entity.id
_entity.type
_entity.pdbx_description
1 polymer ?
#
loop_
_entity_poly.entity_id
_entity_poly.type
_entity_poly.pdbx_seq_one_letter_code
_entity_poly.pdbx_strand_id
1 'polypeptide(L)'
;MKVSVVTPNYNGVKFLKNYFNSLNQDSEFIGEVIIIDNGSDDSSLDYIQENNFNFPVVVIKNDENLGFAPAVNQGILKSKYDYIFSLNNDTEIEKGSIKAMLDLIQEDGVFSVQAKMLQSANKQLIDDAGDEYNLLAWTKKIGENQNSDNYLEVFEIFSSCAGAALYKKSVLEEIGSFDDNFFAYMEDVDLAIRSQIYGYRNLLCPDAIVYHIGSATSGSRYNEFKVKIAARNNVWTVYKNLPIPLKIINFIFLFFGFLIKYIFFLKKGFGSIYLSGLKDGLNTKNKLNKVSFKKSNLKNYFRLEYKLIINTLKFLKK
;
A
#
# COMPACT_ATOMS: atom_id res chain seq x y z
N MET A 1 -22.57 8.95 0.84
CA MET A 1 -21.56 8.29 1.71
C MET A 1 -20.36 9.21 1.82
N LYS A 2 -19.59 9.10 2.90
CA LYS A 2 -18.38 9.91 3.10
C LYS A 2 -17.21 9.03 3.56
N VAL A 3 -15.99 9.49 3.30
CA VAL A 3 -14.75 8.81 3.72
C VAL A 3 -14.03 9.59 4.82
N SER A 4 -13.25 8.88 5.63
CA SER A 4 -12.13 9.50 6.36
C SER A 4 -10.89 9.41 5.48
N VAL A 5 -10.36 10.54 5.03
CA VAL A 5 -9.07 10.57 4.34
C VAL A 5 -7.98 10.50 5.40
N VAL A 6 -7.06 9.56 5.27
CA VAL A 6 -5.96 9.33 6.22
C VAL A 6 -4.65 9.53 5.49
N THR A 7 -3.85 10.49 5.95
CA THR A 7 -2.64 10.91 5.24
C THR A 7 -1.46 11.05 6.20
N PRO A 8 -0.42 10.20 6.06
CA PRO A 8 0.83 10.42 6.75
C PRO A 8 1.57 11.61 6.10
N ASN A 9 2.17 12.46 6.93
CA ASN A 9 3.00 13.59 6.53
C ASN A 9 4.37 13.50 7.20
N TYR A 10 5.44 13.69 6.43
CA TYR A 10 6.80 13.81 6.93
C TYR A 10 7.60 14.76 6.02
N ASN A 11 7.93 15.95 6.51
CA ASN A 11 8.65 17.00 5.77
C ASN A 11 8.04 17.27 4.38
N GLY A 12 6.72 17.46 4.36
CA GLY A 12 5.87 17.43 3.17
C GLY A 12 5.26 18.77 2.75
N VAL A 13 5.65 19.90 3.37
CA VAL A 13 4.95 21.19 3.21
C VAL A 13 4.79 21.61 1.75
N LYS A 14 5.79 21.29 0.91
CA LYS A 14 5.81 21.60 -0.52
C LYS A 14 4.70 20.93 -1.33
N PHE A 15 4.08 19.86 -0.82
CA PHE A 15 3.01 19.13 -1.50
C PHE A 15 1.61 19.54 -1.02
N LEU A 16 1.50 20.02 0.23
CA LEU A 16 0.22 20.21 0.91
C LEU A 16 -0.73 21.11 0.15
N LYS A 17 -0.23 22.18 -0.47
CA LYS A 17 -1.07 23.10 -1.25
C LYS A 17 -1.83 22.40 -2.37
N ASN A 18 -1.13 21.62 -3.20
CA ASN A 18 -1.78 20.94 -4.32
C ASN A 18 -2.65 19.78 -3.83
N TYR A 19 -2.17 19.04 -2.83
CA TYR A 19 -2.90 17.96 -2.18
C TYR A 19 -4.28 18.43 -1.66
N PHE A 20 -4.33 19.48 -0.83
CA PHE A 20 -5.60 20.00 -0.28
C PHE A 20 -6.48 20.66 -1.35
N ASN A 21 -5.89 21.36 -2.32
CA ASN A 21 -6.64 21.91 -3.45
C ASN A 21 -7.33 20.82 -4.27
N SER A 22 -6.68 19.67 -4.45
CA SER A 22 -7.27 18.53 -5.16
C SER A 22 -8.42 17.90 -4.37
N LEU A 23 -8.28 17.73 -3.05
CA LEU A 23 -9.33 17.20 -2.19
C LEU A 23 -10.58 18.08 -2.15
N ASN A 24 -10.42 19.41 -2.24
CA ASN A 24 -11.55 20.34 -2.27
C ASN A 24 -12.51 20.06 -3.44
N GLN A 25 -12.03 19.44 -4.54
CA GLN A 25 -12.85 19.07 -5.70
C GLN A 25 -13.89 17.99 -5.37
N ASP A 26 -13.61 17.15 -4.37
CA ASP A 26 -14.47 16.05 -3.89
C ASP A 26 -14.94 16.24 -2.44
N SER A 27 -14.93 17.49 -1.95
CA SER A 27 -15.25 17.83 -0.55
C SER A 27 -16.62 17.31 -0.07
N GLU A 28 -17.59 17.14 -0.97
CA GLU A 28 -18.90 16.57 -0.64
C GLU A 28 -18.82 15.10 -0.17
N PHE A 29 -17.82 14.34 -0.62
CA PHE A 29 -17.57 12.95 -0.25
C PHE A 29 -16.57 12.80 0.90
N ILE A 30 -16.00 13.91 1.38
CA ILE A 30 -15.04 13.92 2.49
C ILE A 30 -15.80 14.22 3.79
N GLY A 31 -15.62 13.32 4.76
CA GLY A 31 -16.15 13.48 6.12
C GLY A 31 -15.16 14.19 7.02
N GLU A 32 -13.91 13.77 6.97
CA GLU A 32 -12.77 14.40 7.65
C GLU A 32 -11.47 14.02 6.94
N VAL A 33 -10.45 14.86 7.07
CA VAL A 33 -9.07 14.56 6.68
C VAL A 33 -8.24 14.47 7.95
N ILE A 34 -7.62 13.32 8.18
CA ILE A 34 -6.77 13.06 9.33
C ILE A 34 -5.32 13.06 8.84
N ILE A 35 -4.59 14.11 9.18
CA ILE A 35 -3.16 14.23 8.90
C ILE A 35 -2.39 13.67 10.10
N ILE A 36 -1.47 12.75 9.83
CA ILE A 36 -0.55 12.21 10.84
C ILE A 36 0.83 12.76 10.55
N ASP A 37 1.24 13.76 11.32
CA ASP A 37 2.56 14.34 11.22
C ASP A 37 3.58 13.48 11.97
N ASN A 38 4.48 12.86 11.22
CA ASN A 38 5.46 11.89 11.70
C ASN A 38 6.76 12.55 12.18
N GLY A 39 6.63 13.60 12.98
CA GLY A 39 7.77 14.39 13.47
C GLY A 39 8.41 15.19 12.35
N SER A 40 7.63 16.02 11.64
CA SER A 40 8.19 16.92 10.63
C SER A 40 8.94 18.08 11.29
N ASP A 41 10.04 18.50 10.66
CA ASP A 41 10.85 19.67 11.03
C ASP A 41 10.58 20.86 10.10
N ASP A 42 9.65 20.73 9.16
CA ASP A 42 9.24 21.79 8.24
C ASP A 42 7.95 22.49 8.70
N SER A 43 7.53 23.51 7.94
CA SER A 43 6.32 24.29 8.22
C SER A 43 5.02 23.57 7.79
N SER A 44 4.98 22.22 7.72
CA SER A 44 3.77 21.48 7.38
C SER A 44 2.63 21.75 8.37
N LEU A 45 2.93 21.79 9.67
CA LEU A 45 1.91 22.02 10.70
C LEU A 45 1.38 23.45 10.66
N ASP A 46 2.27 24.44 10.51
CA ASP A 46 1.89 25.85 10.36
C ASP A 46 0.97 26.02 9.15
N TYR A 47 1.35 25.43 8.00
CA TYR A 47 0.52 25.45 6.79
C TYR A 47 -0.90 24.91 7.04
N ILE A 48 -1.03 23.78 7.75
CA ILE A 48 -2.34 23.19 8.05
C ILE A 48 -3.16 24.07 8.99
N GLN A 49 -2.54 24.74 9.96
CA GLN A 49 -3.23 25.60 10.92
C GLN A 49 -3.67 26.95 10.33
N GLU A 50 -2.89 27.50 9.40
CA GLU A 50 -3.14 28.81 8.80
C GLU A 50 -4.15 28.78 7.65
N ASN A 51 -4.46 27.59 7.10
CA ASN A 51 -5.36 27.44 5.96
C ASN A 51 -6.74 26.91 6.37
N ASN A 52 -7.76 27.34 5.62
CA ASN A 52 -9.13 26.85 5.77
C ASN A 52 -9.45 25.86 4.65
N PHE A 53 -10.18 24.80 4.99
CA PHE A 53 -10.54 23.72 4.07
C PHE A 53 -12.06 23.50 4.07
N ASN A 54 -12.58 22.91 2.98
CA ASN A 54 -14.02 22.64 2.84
C ASN A 54 -14.50 21.41 3.63
N PHE A 55 -13.63 20.87 4.49
CA PHE A 55 -13.86 19.70 5.33
C PHE A 55 -13.09 19.84 6.65
N PRO A 56 -13.52 19.15 7.72
CA PRO A 56 -12.75 19.10 8.96
C PRO A 56 -11.38 18.48 8.76
N VAL A 57 -10.34 19.12 9.29
CA VAL A 57 -8.97 18.57 9.36
C VAL A 57 -8.63 18.26 10.82
N VAL A 58 -8.15 17.04 11.06
CA VAL A 58 -7.67 16.57 12.36
C VAL A 58 -6.19 16.26 12.21
N VAL A 59 -5.37 16.77 13.13
CA VAL A 59 -3.92 16.51 13.14
C VAL A 59 -3.58 15.61 14.32
N ILE A 60 -2.83 14.54 14.04
CA ILE A 60 -2.14 13.72 15.03
C ILE A 60 -0.65 14.00 14.87
N LYS A 61 0.00 14.47 15.94
CA LYS A 61 1.44 14.78 15.93
C LYS A 61 2.21 13.68 16.66
N ASN A 62 3.22 13.13 16.00
CA ASN A 62 4.22 12.26 16.59
C ASN A 62 5.51 13.04 16.83
N ASP A 63 6.29 12.64 17.84
CA ASP A 63 7.59 13.26 18.15
C ASP A 63 8.72 12.76 17.22
N GLU A 64 8.52 11.59 16.60
CA GLU A 64 9.48 10.97 15.68
C GLU A 64 8.77 10.29 14.51
N ASN A 65 9.55 9.93 13.49
CA ASN A 65 9.01 9.20 12.34
C ASN A 65 8.78 7.73 12.66
N LEU A 66 7.53 7.37 12.93
CA LEU A 66 7.10 5.99 13.21
C LEU A 66 6.96 5.12 11.95
N GLY A 67 7.08 5.72 10.75
CA GLY A 67 6.83 5.05 9.48
C GLY A 67 5.40 5.17 9.00
N PHE A 68 5.15 4.63 7.80
CA PHE A 68 3.84 4.66 7.13
C PHE A 68 2.79 3.84 7.87
N ALA A 69 3.05 2.56 8.16
CA ALA A 69 2.04 1.65 8.71
C ALA A 69 1.51 2.12 10.08
N PRO A 70 2.36 2.48 11.08
CA PRO A 70 1.87 3.02 12.34
C PRO A 70 1.10 4.33 12.20
N ALA A 71 1.58 5.24 11.35
CA ALA A 71 0.93 6.53 11.15
C ALA A 71 -0.47 6.38 10.54
N VAL A 72 -0.60 5.56 9.49
CA VAL A 72 -1.91 5.29 8.88
C VAL A 72 -2.83 4.57 9.86
N ASN A 73 -2.31 3.65 10.68
CA ASN A 73 -3.10 3.00 11.73
C ASN A 73 -3.63 3.97 12.79
N GLN A 74 -2.86 4.98 13.21
CA GLN A 74 -3.35 6.05 14.09
C GLN A 74 -4.56 6.78 13.47
N GLY A 75 -4.48 7.07 12.16
CA GLY A 75 -5.59 7.66 11.41
C GLY A 75 -6.80 6.75 11.29
N ILE A 76 -6.61 5.47 10.97
CA ILE A 76 -7.68 4.46 10.92
C ILE A 76 -8.40 4.37 12.28
N LEU A 77 -7.65 4.34 13.39
CA LEU A 77 -8.24 4.28 14.73
C LEU A 77 -9.05 5.53 15.07
N LYS A 78 -8.61 6.71 14.61
CA LYS A 78 -9.29 7.99 14.86
C LYS A 78 -10.49 8.25 13.95
N SER A 79 -10.54 7.58 12.80
CA SER A 79 -11.58 7.75 11.78
C SER A 79 -13.00 7.52 12.32
N LYS A 80 -13.96 8.30 11.82
CA LYS A 80 -15.38 8.20 12.20
C LYS A 80 -16.26 7.56 11.15
N TYR A 81 -15.75 7.38 9.94
CA TYR A 81 -16.53 6.90 8.79
C TYR A 81 -16.19 5.45 8.43
N ASP A 82 -17.13 4.78 7.76
CA ASP A 82 -17.04 3.35 7.41
C ASP A 82 -15.99 3.04 6.32
N TYR A 83 -15.52 4.07 5.62
CA TYR A 83 -14.55 3.95 4.54
C TYR A 83 -13.33 4.82 4.83
N ILE A 84 -12.15 4.20 4.71
CA ILE A 84 -10.86 4.85 4.93
C ILE A 84 -10.18 5.04 3.60
N PHE A 85 -9.94 6.29 3.21
CA PHE A 85 -9.13 6.59 2.04
C PHE A 85 -7.69 6.90 2.47
N SER A 86 -6.80 5.92 2.38
CA SER A 86 -5.37 6.14 2.57
C SER A 86 -4.83 6.86 1.36
N LEU A 87 -4.30 8.07 1.57
CA LEU A 87 -3.81 8.93 0.50
C LEU A 87 -2.50 9.60 0.92
N ASN A 88 -1.45 9.50 0.11
CA ASN A 88 -0.19 10.18 0.42
C ASN A 88 -0.28 11.68 0.17
N ASN A 89 0.50 12.47 0.90
CA ASN A 89 0.54 13.93 0.77
C ASN A 89 1.20 14.41 -0.54
N ASP A 90 1.92 13.56 -1.28
CA ASP A 90 2.54 13.85 -2.57
C ASP A 90 1.67 13.43 -3.77
N THR A 91 0.35 13.49 -3.58
CA THR A 91 -0.66 13.14 -4.58
C THR A 91 -1.66 14.27 -4.82
N GLU A 92 -2.27 14.25 -6.00
CA GLU A 92 -3.38 15.13 -6.39
C GLU A 92 -4.50 14.29 -7.01
N ILE A 93 -5.72 14.34 -6.46
CA ILE A 93 -6.87 13.61 -7.01
C ILE A 93 -7.56 14.40 -8.13
N GLU A 94 -8.14 13.71 -9.10
CA GLU A 94 -9.06 14.31 -10.06
C GLU A 94 -10.49 14.33 -9.50
N LYS A 95 -11.28 15.34 -9.87
CA LYS A 95 -12.69 15.45 -9.48
C LYS A 95 -13.45 14.16 -9.82
N GLY A 96 -14.24 13.67 -8.87
CA GLY A 96 -15.05 12.47 -8.96
C GLY A 96 -14.33 11.19 -8.53
N SER A 97 -13.03 11.25 -8.21
CA SER A 97 -12.25 10.06 -7.88
C SER A 97 -12.72 9.38 -6.59
N ILE A 98 -13.01 10.15 -5.53
CA ILE A 98 -13.51 9.58 -4.27
C ILE A 98 -14.89 8.98 -4.49
N LYS A 99 -15.75 9.65 -5.27
CA LYS A 99 -17.08 9.14 -5.63
C LYS A 99 -16.98 7.80 -6.36
N ALA A 100 -16.13 7.71 -7.39
CA ALA A 100 -15.96 6.50 -8.18
C ALA A 100 -15.50 5.30 -7.33
N MET A 101 -14.57 5.53 -6.39
CA MET A 101 -14.14 4.47 -5.46
C MET A 101 -15.23 4.09 -4.46
N LEU A 102 -15.99 5.06 -3.94
CA LEU A 102 -17.13 4.81 -3.04
C LEU A 102 -18.24 3.99 -3.72
N ASP A 103 -18.52 4.27 -5.00
CA ASP A 103 -19.50 3.53 -5.79
C ASP A 103 -19.04 2.08 -5.99
N LEU A 104 -17.75 1.87 -6.32
CA LEU A 104 -17.21 0.54 -6.60
C LEU A 104 -17.04 -0.32 -5.33
N ILE A 105 -16.60 0.27 -4.20
CA ILE A 105 -16.29 -0.50 -2.99
C ILE A 105 -17.54 -1.14 -2.37
N GLN A 106 -18.74 -0.65 -2.72
CA GLN A 106 -20.01 -1.21 -2.22
C GLN A 106 -20.28 -2.63 -2.72
N GLU A 107 -19.63 -3.08 -3.79
CA GLU A 107 -19.75 -4.44 -4.25
C GLU A 107 -19.44 -5.46 -3.15
N ASP A 108 -20.22 -6.55 -3.14
CA ASP A 108 -20.08 -7.64 -2.18
C ASP A 108 -18.68 -8.27 -2.27
N GLY A 109 -18.09 -8.49 -1.09
CA GLY A 109 -16.76 -9.08 -0.95
C GLY A 109 -15.60 -8.19 -1.42
N VAL A 110 -15.83 -6.94 -1.84
CA VAL A 110 -14.74 -5.98 -2.08
C VAL A 110 -14.27 -5.39 -0.75
N PHE A 111 -12.97 -5.51 -0.47
CA PHE A 111 -12.33 -4.96 0.71
C PHE A 111 -11.67 -3.61 0.41
N SER A 112 -10.92 -3.54 -0.69
CA SER A 112 -10.20 -2.35 -1.10
C SER A 112 -10.40 -2.01 -2.56
N VAL A 113 -10.34 -0.71 -2.84
CA VAL A 113 -10.34 -0.14 -4.18
C VAL A 113 -9.16 0.80 -4.30
N GLN A 114 -8.24 0.52 -5.23
CA GLN A 114 -7.15 1.43 -5.57
C GLN A 114 -7.58 2.40 -6.67
N ALA A 115 -7.16 3.65 -6.56
CA ALA A 115 -7.22 4.58 -7.68
C ALA A 115 -6.21 4.22 -8.78
N LYS A 116 -6.50 4.59 -10.04
CA LYS A 116 -5.52 4.56 -11.12
C LYS A 116 -4.53 5.70 -10.91
N MET A 117 -3.32 5.35 -10.45
CA MET A 117 -2.28 6.33 -10.18
C MET A 117 -1.48 6.63 -11.44
N LEU A 118 -1.39 7.90 -11.80
CA LEU A 118 -0.67 8.42 -12.96
C LEU A 118 0.56 9.21 -12.52
N GLN A 119 1.60 9.23 -13.34
CA GLN A 119 2.80 9.99 -13.03
C GLN A 119 2.52 11.49 -13.14
N SER A 120 2.85 12.27 -12.10
CA SER A 120 2.65 13.73 -12.15
C SER A 120 3.47 14.40 -13.26
N ALA A 121 4.67 13.87 -13.54
CA ALA A 121 5.54 14.37 -14.61
C ALA A 121 5.05 14.02 -16.02
N ASN A 122 4.31 12.92 -16.18
CA ASN A 122 3.69 12.52 -17.44
C ASN A 122 2.36 11.83 -17.17
N LYS A 123 1.29 12.63 -17.21
CA LYS A 123 -0.08 12.21 -16.89
C LYS A 123 -0.67 11.16 -17.83
N GLN A 124 0.03 10.80 -18.92
CA GLN A 124 -0.38 9.72 -19.83
C GLN A 124 0.20 8.35 -19.44
N LEU A 125 1.08 8.31 -18.44
CA LEU A 125 1.73 7.10 -17.97
C LEU A 125 1.23 6.70 -16.59
N ILE A 126 0.97 5.40 -16.42
CA ILE A 126 0.69 4.80 -15.12
C ILE A 126 1.94 4.89 -14.23
N ASP A 127 1.74 5.39 -13.01
CA ASP A 127 2.66 5.12 -11.89
C ASP A 127 2.32 3.76 -11.27
N ASP A 128 1.04 3.53 -10.96
CA ASP A 128 0.56 2.31 -10.31
C ASP A 128 -0.94 2.04 -10.60
N ALA A 129 -1.24 0.89 -11.20
CA ALA A 129 -2.60 0.41 -11.45
C ALA A 129 -2.94 -0.87 -10.66
N GLY A 130 -2.28 -1.06 -9.52
CA GLY A 130 -2.36 -2.23 -8.66
C GLY A 130 -1.01 -2.93 -8.54
N ASP A 131 -0.85 -3.73 -7.50
CA ASP A 131 0.33 -4.56 -7.33
C ASP A 131 0.03 -6.03 -7.60
N GLU A 132 1.00 -6.73 -8.19
CA GLU A 132 1.08 -8.19 -8.25
C GLU A 132 2.05 -8.71 -7.18
N TYR A 133 1.76 -9.90 -6.65
CA TYR A 133 2.68 -10.68 -5.82
C TYR A 133 2.73 -12.13 -6.32
N ASN A 134 3.90 -12.77 -6.26
CA ASN A 134 4.15 -14.05 -6.93
C ASN A 134 4.93 -15.07 -6.05
N LEU A 135 5.15 -16.28 -6.58
CA LEU A 135 5.80 -17.39 -5.85
C LEU A 135 7.25 -17.10 -5.44
N LEU A 136 7.91 -16.13 -6.08
CA LEU A 136 9.27 -15.71 -5.76
C LEU A 136 9.31 -14.71 -4.60
N ALA A 137 8.15 -14.41 -3.98
CA ALA A 137 7.96 -13.34 -3.01
C ALA A 137 8.32 -11.96 -3.59
N TRP A 138 8.03 -11.72 -4.87
CA TRP A 138 8.30 -10.44 -5.53
C TRP A 138 7.03 -9.67 -5.79
N THR A 139 7.14 -8.35 -5.65
CA THR A 139 6.11 -7.40 -6.03
C THR A 139 6.40 -6.81 -7.40
N LYS A 140 5.33 -6.44 -8.11
CA LYS A 140 5.40 -5.71 -9.37
C LYS A 140 4.21 -4.79 -9.51
N LYS A 141 4.48 -3.52 -9.74
CA LYS A 141 3.46 -2.54 -10.13
C LYS A 141 2.86 -2.91 -11.49
N ILE A 142 1.54 -2.97 -11.56
CA ILE A 142 0.80 -3.16 -12.79
C ILE A 142 0.86 -1.83 -13.55
N GLY A 143 1.22 -1.93 -14.83
CA GLY A 143 1.17 -0.80 -15.75
C GLY A 143 2.29 0.23 -15.63
N GLU A 144 3.24 0.13 -14.69
CA GLU A 144 4.34 1.11 -14.54
C GLU A 144 4.96 1.50 -15.89
N ASN A 145 4.94 2.80 -16.23
CA ASN A 145 5.40 3.39 -17.50
C ASN A 145 4.62 2.97 -18.77
N GLN A 146 3.47 2.33 -18.65
CA GLN A 146 2.56 2.04 -19.76
C GLN A 146 1.55 3.16 -19.91
N ASN A 147 0.99 3.29 -21.12
CA ASN A 147 -0.05 4.27 -21.41
C ASN A 147 -1.32 3.98 -20.58
N SER A 148 -1.93 5.03 -20.01
CA SER A 148 -3.14 4.96 -19.18
C SER A 148 -4.38 4.42 -19.90
N ASP A 149 -4.45 4.55 -21.21
CA ASP A 149 -5.57 4.08 -22.05
C ASP A 149 -5.62 2.54 -22.14
N ASN A 150 -4.58 1.86 -21.67
CA ASN A 150 -4.60 0.41 -21.50
C ASN A 150 -5.35 -0.04 -20.23
N TYR A 151 -5.76 0.90 -19.39
CA TYR A 151 -6.32 0.66 -18.04
C TYR A 151 -7.65 1.41 -17.87
N LEU A 152 -8.64 1.01 -18.66
CA LEU A 152 -9.98 1.62 -18.72
C LEU A 152 -11.06 0.78 -18.05
N GLU A 153 -10.76 -0.45 -17.65
CA GLU A 153 -11.71 -1.37 -17.05
C GLU A 153 -11.43 -1.61 -15.56
N VAL A 154 -12.48 -1.87 -14.79
CA VAL A 154 -12.36 -2.39 -13.42
C VAL A 154 -11.82 -3.81 -13.49
N PHE A 155 -10.78 -4.11 -12.71
CA PHE A 155 -10.29 -5.48 -12.56
C PHE A 155 -9.74 -5.77 -11.17
N GLU A 156 -9.69 -7.06 -10.84
CA GLU A 156 -9.15 -7.54 -9.57
C GLU A 156 -7.61 -7.46 -9.56
N ILE A 157 -7.08 -6.78 -8.56
CA ILE A 157 -5.63 -6.63 -8.30
C ILE A 157 -5.22 -7.53 -7.13
N PHE A 158 -3.93 -7.87 -7.04
CA PHE A 158 -3.48 -8.68 -5.90
C PHE A 158 -3.45 -7.81 -4.64
N SER A 159 -2.82 -6.64 -4.71
CA SER A 159 -2.71 -5.67 -3.61
C SER A 159 -3.03 -4.26 -4.10
N SER A 160 -3.64 -3.46 -3.23
CA SER A 160 -3.86 -2.03 -3.45
C SER A 160 -2.71 -1.25 -2.81
N CYS A 161 -1.96 -0.48 -3.61
CA CYS A 161 -0.97 0.48 -3.14
C CYS A 161 -1.65 1.48 -2.18
N ALA A 162 -1.20 1.48 -0.92
CA ALA A 162 -1.81 2.27 0.13
C ALA A 162 -1.60 3.79 -0.02
N GLY A 163 -0.83 4.23 -1.02
CA GLY A 163 -0.66 5.64 -1.35
C GLY A 163 -1.89 6.30 -1.97
N ALA A 164 -2.83 5.51 -2.51
CA ALA A 164 -4.14 5.98 -2.99
C ALA A 164 -5.15 4.82 -3.03
N ALA A 165 -5.58 4.35 -1.86
CA ALA A 165 -6.50 3.22 -1.76
C ALA A 165 -7.60 3.45 -0.71
N LEU A 166 -8.83 3.11 -1.10
CA LEU A 166 -10.02 3.10 -0.26
C LEU A 166 -10.21 1.71 0.35
N TYR A 167 -10.48 1.65 1.65
CA TYR A 167 -10.67 0.40 2.42
C TYR A 167 -12.00 0.42 3.18
N LYS A 168 -12.67 -0.74 3.29
CA LYS A 168 -13.78 -0.94 4.25
C LYS A 168 -13.25 -1.05 5.67
N LYS A 169 -13.65 -0.13 6.56
CA LYS A 169 -13.21 -0.10 7.96
C LYS A 169 -13.63 -1.36 8.72
N SER A 170 -14.86 -1.83 8.53
CA SER A 170 -15.36 -3.05 9.17
C SER A 170 -14.52 -4.28 8.85
N VAL A 171 -13.96 -4.37 7.64
CA VAL A 171 -13.06 -5.47 7.26
C VAL A 171 -11.68 -5.28 7.88
N LEU A 172 -11.15 -4.05 7.98
CA LEU A 172 -9.92 -3.76 8.73
C LEU A 172 -10.04 -4.18 10.20
N GLU A 173 -11.20 -3.96 10.82
CA GLU A 173 -11.48 -4.39 12.20
C GLU A 173 -11.55 -5.92 12.32
N GLU A 174 -12.05 -6.62 11.29
CA GLU A 174 -12.10 -8.09 11.25
C GLU A 174 -10.72 -8.74 11.03
N ILE A 175 -9.96 -8.27 10.05
CA ILE A 175 -8.71 -8.92 9.60
C ILE A 175 -7.44 -8.32 10.22
N GLY A 176 -7.60 -7.23 10.98
CA GLY A 176 -6.54 -6.34 11.46
C GLY A 176 -6.17 -5.28 10.42
N SER A 177 -5.78 -4.09 10.86
CA SER A 177 -5.26 -3.02 10.00
C SER A 177 -3.82 -3.31 9.54
N PHE A 178 -3.03 -2.31 9.14
CA PHE A 178 -1.63 -2.52 8.78
C PHE A 178 -0.84 -3.08 9.97
N ASP A 179 0.27 -3.78 9.73
CA ASP A 179 1.14 -4.24 10.81
C ASP A 179 2.22 -3.20 11.10
N ASP A 180 2.14 -2.58 12.28
CA ASP A 180 3.05 -1.51 12.70
C ASP A 180 4.53 -1.88 12.54
N ASN A 181 4.88 -3.16 12.70
CA ASN A 181 6.27 -3.60 12.57
C ASN A 181 6.85 -3.31 11.18
N PHE A 182 6.03 -3.35 10.13
CA PHE A 182 6.48 -3.17 8.75
C PHE A 182 7.15 -1.82 8.54
N PHE A 183 6.79 -0.80 9.32
CA PHE A 183 7.22 0.59 9.15
C PHE A 183 6.77 1.16 7.79
N ALA A 184 7.35 0.70 6.68
CA ALA A 184 6.98 1.03 5.31
C ALA A 184 7.46 -0.06 4.33
N TYR A 185 6.88 -0.07 3.14
CA TYR A 185 7.01 -1.10 2.10
C TYR A 185 6.48 -2.49 2.49
N MET A 186 5.65 -3.10 1.62
CA MET A 186 5.05 -4.43 1.77
C MET A 186 3.94 -4.55 2.82
N GLU A 187 3.62 -3.49 3.56
CA GLU A 187 2.49 -3.47 4.50
C GLU A 187 1.13 -3.62 3.80
N ASP A 188 1.03 -3.07 2.60
CA ASP A 188 -0.12 -3.20 1.70
C ASP A 188 -0.26 -4.63 1.20
N VAL A 189 0.84 -5.25 0.76
CA VAL A 189 0.87 -6.64 0.32
C VAL A 189 0.55 -7.60 1.47
N ASP A 190 1.06 -7.34 2.68
CA ASP A 190 0.67 -8.07 3.88
C ASP A 190 -0.84 -8.02 4.11
N LEU A 191 -1.41 -6.82 4.11
CA LEU A 191 -2.85 -6.60 4.29
C LEU A 191 -3.67 -7.26 3.18
N ALA A 192 -3.20 -7.19 1.93
CA ALA A 192 -3.84 -7.79 0.78
C ALA A 192 -3.82 -9.33 0.79
N ILE A 193 -2.76 -9.96 1.33
CA ILE A 193 -2.77 -11.42 1.52
C ILE A 193 -3.78 -11.78 2.62
N ARG A 194 -3.82 -11.02 3.71
CA ARG A 194 -4.80 -11.24 4.79
C ARG A 194 -6.22 -11.11 4.31
N SER A 195 -6.55 -10.07 3.54
CA SER A 195 -7.90 -9.88 2.99
C SER A 195 -8.32 -11.07 2.11
N GLN A 196 -7.41 -11.57 1.28
CA GLN A 196 -7.65 -12.73 0.42
C GLN A 196 -7.81 -14.04 1.20
N ILE A 197 -7.08 -14.24 2.30
CA ILE A 197 -7.26 -15.39 3.20
C ILE A 197 -8.68 -15.39 3.81
N TYR A 198 -9.24 -14.22 4.08
CA TYR A 198 -10.62 -14.05 4.53
C TYR A 198 -11.66 -14.06 3.40
N GLY A 199 -11.23 -14.12 2.14
CA GLY A 199 -12.11 -14.27 0.98
C GLY A 199 -12.50 -12.94 0.32
N TYR A 200 -11.90 -11.84 0.76
CA TYR A 200 -12.14 -10.52 0.18
C TYR A 200 -11.33 -10.29 -1.11
N ARG A 201 -11.80 -9.33 -1.91
CA ARG A 201 -11.24 -8.90 -3.20
C ARG A 201 -10.69 -7.47 -3.10
N ASN A 202 -9.67 -7.20 -3.90
CA ASN A 202 -9.06 -5.87 -4.06
C ASN A 202 -9.24 -5.47 -5.53
N LEU A 203 -9.75 -4.28 -5.81
CA LEU A 203 -10.06 -3.84 -7.18
C LEU A 203 -9.26 -2.60 -7.56
N LEU A 204 -8.98 -2.45 -8.85
CA LEU A 204 -8.63 -1.16 -9.44
C LEU A 204 -9.91 -0.44 -9.88
N CYS A 205 -10.02 0.85 -9.56
CA CYS A 205 -11.01 1.76 -10.14
C CYS A 205 -10.33 2.64 -11.22
N PRO A 206 -10.60 2.41 -12.52
CA PRO A 206 -9.97 3.18 -13.60
C PRO A 206 -10.48 4.62 -13.69
N ASP A 207 -11.66 4.90 -13.13
CA ASP A 207 -12.31 6.22 -13.14
C ASP A 207 -11.85 7.11 -11.98
N ALA A 208 -11.16 6.53 -10.99
CA ALA A 208 -10.55 7.28 -9.89
C ALA A 208 -9.10 7.61 -10.27
N ILE A 209 -8.85 8.85 -10.68
CA ILE A 209 -7.54 9.30 -11.15
C ILE A 209 -6.79 10.01 -10.03
N VAL A 210 -5.56 9.58 -9.77
CA VAL A 210 -4.67 10.21 -8.81
C VAL A 210 -3.32 10.47 -9.46
N TYR A 211 -2.88 11.72 -9.50
CA TYR A 211 -1.53 12.08 -9.94
C TYR A 211 -0.56 11.92 -8.77
N HIS A 212 0.50 11.16 -8.95
CA HIS A 212 1.48 10.84 -7.92
C HIS A 212 2.86 11.37 -8.32
N ILE A 213 3.52 12.09 -7.41
CA ILE A 213 4.87 12.63 -7.66
C ILE A 213 5.90 11.50 -7.57
N GLY A 214 5.73 10.59 -6.60
CA GLY A 214 6.49 9.35 -6.49
C GLY A 214 7.86 9.51 -5.83
N SER A 215 8.13 8.66 -4.82
CA SER A 215 9.43 8.56 -4.12
C SER A 215 9.95 9.88 -3.52
N ALA A 216 9.07 10.86 -3.28
CA ALA A 216 9.46 12.22 -2.97
C ALA A 216 10.07 12.39 -1.56
N THR A 217 9.77 11.46 -0.65
CA THR A 217 10.28 11.40 0.73
C THR A 217 11.37 10.34 0.93
N SER A 218 11.33 9.23 0.18
CA SER A 218 12.29 8.12 0.35
C SER A 218 13.53 8.17 -0.55
N GLY A 219 13.61 9.15 -1.46
CA GLY A 219 14.77 9.32 -2.36
C GLY A 219 14.82 8.32 -3.51
N SER A 220 16.01 7.98 -3.97
CA SER A 220 16.23 7.17 -5.20
C SER A 220 15.56 5.78 -5.15
N ARG A 221 15.29 5.21 -6.34
CA ARG A 221 14.67 3.88 -6.51
C ARG A 221 15.38 2.78 -5.70
N TYR A 222 16.71 2.87 -5.54
CA TYR A 222 17.52 1.99 -4.72
C TYR A 222 18.41 2.81 -3.80
N ASN A 223 18.16 2.70 -2.49
CA ASN A 223 18.99 3.24 -1.44
C ASN A 223 19.10 2.23 -0.28
N GLU A 224 20.09 2.41 0.60
CA GLU A 224 20.38 1.42 1.65
C GLU A 224 19.17 1.14 2.56
N PHE A 225 18.45 2.20 2.97
CA PHE A 225 17.27 2.10 3.80
C PHE A 225 16.18 1.25 3.14
N LYS A 226 15.80 1.59 1.91
CA LYS A 226 14.75 0.88 1.15
C LYS A 226 15.15 -0.56 0.85
N VAL A 227 16.40 -0.82 0.46
CA VAL A 227 16.87 -2.18 0.17
C VAL A 227 16.82 -3.05 1.44
N LYS A 228 17.30 -2.52 2.58
CA LYS A 228 17.30 -3.26 3.85
C LYS A 228 15.88 -3.55 4.33
N ILE A 229 15.02 -2.53 4.39
CA ILE A 229 13.63 -2.67 4.87
C ILE A 229 12.81 -3.56 3.95
N ALA A 230 12.89 -3.39 2.63
CA ALA A 230 12.18 -4.24 1.70
C ALA A 230 12.65 -5.69 1.75
N ALA A 231 13.95 -5.95 1.94
CA ALA A 231 14.47 -7.31 2.12
C ALA A 231 13.92 -7.97 3.40
N ARG A 232 13.96 -7.25 4.53
CA ARG A 232 13.37 -7.68 5.80
C ARG A 232 11.88 -7.97 5.66
N ASN A 233 11.13 -7.02 5.12
CA ASN A 233 9.68 -7.10 5.01
C ASN A 233 9.25 -8.22 4.04
N ASN A 234 10.03 -8.53 3.00
CA ASN A 234 9.76 -9.72 2.16
C ASN A 234 9.81 -11.03 2.95
N VAL A 235 10.78 -11.18 3.86
CA VAL A 235 10.84 -12.35 4.76
C VAL A 235 9.60 -12.38 5.67
N TRP A 236 9.23 -11.22 6.23
CA TRP A 236 8.08 -11.08 7.10
C TRP A 236 6.75 -11.39 6.41
N THR A 237 6.51 -10.87 5.20
CA THR A 237 5.27 -11.15 4.43
C THR A 237 5.08 -12.65 4.23
N VAL A 238 6.15 -13.38 3.86
CA VAL A 238 6.12 -14.85 3.72
C VAL A 238 5.88 -15.52 5.07
N TYR A 239 6.63 -15.12 6.10
CA TYR A 239 6.54 -15.74 7.43
C TYR A 239 5.17 -15.56 8.07
N LYS A 240 4.64 -14.33 8.04
CA LYS A 240 3.39 -13.93 8.69
C LYS A 240 2.18 -14.54 8.01
N ASN A 241 2.14 -14.53 6.67
CA ASN A 241 0.90 -14.82 5.95
C ASN A 241 0.80 -16.24 5.39
N LEU A 242 1.91 -16.85 4.95
CA LEU A 242 1.82 -18.19 4.36
C LEU A 242 1.73 -19.28 5.44
N PRO A 243 0.72 -20.17 5.40
CA PRO A 243 0.68 -21.33 6.28
C PRO A 243 1.81 -22.30 5.92
N ILE A 244 2.16 -23.19 6.86
CA ILE A 244 3.30 -24.12 6.72
C ILE A 244 3.22 -24.95 5.43
N PRO A 245 2.06 -25.51 5.03
CA PRO A 245 1.97 -26.28 3.77
C PRO A 245 2.36 -25.46 2.53
N LEU A 246 1.89 -24.21 2.42
CA LEU A 246 2.26 -23.35 1.27
C LEU A 246 3.74 -22.97 1.29
N LYS A 247 4.34 -22.77 2.47
CA LYS A 247 5.79 -22.54 2.57
C LYS A 247 6.60 -23.73 2.09
N ILE A 248 6.15 -24.95 2.37
CA ILE A 248 6.83 -26.18 1.95
C ILE A 248 6.71 -26.33 0.43
N ILE A 249 5.49 -26.23 -0.12
CA ILE A 249 5.25 -26.37 -1.56
C ILE A 249 6.00 -25.29 -2.34
N ASN A 250 6.05 -24.05 -1.80
CA ASN A 250 6.67 -22.92 -2.48
C ASN A 250 8.15 -22.74 -2.15
N PHE A 251 8.75 -23.63 -1.34
CA PHE A 251 10.10 -23.46 -0.83
C PHE A 251 11.12 -23.23 -1.95
N ILE A 252 11.05 -24.00 -3.03
CA ILE A 252 12.01 -23.90 -4.13
C ILE A 252 11.91 -22.54 -4.84
N PHE A 253 10.69 -22.03 -5.05
CA PHE A 253 10.47 -20.73 -5.67
C PHE A 253 10.92 -19.59 -4.77
N LEU A 254 10.59 -19.66 -3.47
CA LEU A 254 11.04 -18.68 -2.48
C LEU A 254 12.57 -18.65 -2.42
N PHE A 255 13.21 -19.81 -2.33
CA PHE A 255 14.67 -19.92 -2.28
C PHE A 255 15.33 -19.24 -3.49
N PHE A 256 14.90 -19.59 -4.71
CA PHE A 256 15.43 -18.95 -5.92
C PHE A 256 15.05 -17.48 -6.02
N GLY A 257 13.87 -17.08 -5.56
CA GLY A 257 13.43 -15.68 -5.52
C GLY A 257 14.34 -14.81 -4.65
N PHE A 258 14.67 -15.26 -3.44
CA PHE A 258 15.63 -14.56 -2.57
C PHE A 258 17.06 -14.59 -3.13
N LEU A 259 17.49 -15.72 -3.71
CA LEU A 259 18.82 -15.85 -4.30
C LEU A 259 19.02 -14.91 -5.51
N ILE A 260 18.06 -14.86 -6.44
CA ILE A 260 18.13 -14.00 -7.62
C ILE A 260 18.13 -12.52 -7.19
N LYS A 261 17.28 -12.12 -6.23
CA LYS A 261 17.32 -10.75 -5.69
C LYS A 261 18.63 -10.43 -5.00
N TYR A 262 19.22 -11.38 -4.27
CA TYR A 262 20.54 -11.19 -3.68
C TYR A 262 21.60 -10.94 -4.76
N ILE A 263 21.68 -11.76 -5.81
CA ILE A 263 22.63 -11.58 -6.91
C ILE A 263 22.40 -10.24 -7.62
N PHE A 264 21.14 -9.85 -7.82
CA PHE A 264 20.78 -8.55 -8.39
C PHE A 264 21.31 -7.37 -7.56
N PHE A 265 21.08 -7.38 -6.24
CA PHE A 265 21.57 -6.30 -5.37
C PHE A 265 23.07 -6.36 -5.15
N LEU A 266 23.69 -7.55 -5.19
CA LEU A 266 25.15 -7.71 -5.18
C LEU A 266 25.77 -6.98 -6.38
N LYS A 267 25.23 -7.17 -7.59
CA LYS A 267 25.68 -6.45 -8.81
C LYS A 267 25.48 -4.94 -8.74
N LYS A 268 24.58 -4.45 -7.89
CA LYS A 268 24.31 -3.01 -7.68
C LYS A 268 25.06 -2.40 -6.49
N GLY A 269 25.94 -3.16 -5.83
CA GLY A 269 26.69 -2.69 -4.66
C GLY A 269 25.92 -2.74 -3.32
N PHE A 270 24.70 -3.30 -3.31
CA PHE A 270 23.86 -3.40 -2.11
C PHE A 270 23.75 -4.83 -1.54
N GLY A 271 24.62 -5.76 -1.96
CA GLY A 271 24.53 -7.17 -1.57
C GLY A 271 24.57 -7.40 -0.05
N SER A 272 25.49 -6.74 0.65
CA SER A 272 25.62 -6.80 2.12
C SER A 272 24.39 -6.20 2.83
N ILE A 273 23.87 -5.09 2.31
CA ILE A 273 22.66 -4.42 2.83
C ILE A 273 21.44 -5.33 2.67
N TYR A 274 21.28 -5.97 1.51
CA TYR A 274 20.19 -6.92 1.26
C TYR A 274 20.27 -8.13 2.21
N LEU A 275 21.45 -8.75 2.37
CA LEU A 275 21.64 -9.85 3.31
C LEU A 275 21.38 -9.44 4.77
N SER A 276 21.79 -8.23 5.15
CA SER A 276 21.49 -7.66 6.46
C SER A 276 19.99 -7.56 6.70
N GLY A 277 19.23 -7.08 5.71
CA GLY A 277 17.76 -7.06 5.76
C GLY A 277 17.15 -8.46 5.87
N LEU A 278 17.63 -9.45 5.10
CA LEU A 278 17.15 -10.84 5.22
C LEU A 278 17.41 -11.42 6.62
N LYS A 279 18.62 -11.21 7.16
CA LYS A 279 19.01 -11.67 8.50
C LYS A 279 18.15 -11.01 9.57
N ASP A 280 17.95 -9.70 9.47
CA ASP A 280 17.06 -8.96 10.34
C ASP A 280 15.65 -9.56 10.30
N GLY A 281 15.10 -9.78 9.11
CA GLY A 281 13.78 -10.38 8.92
C GLY A 281 13.66 -11.75 9.60
N LEU A 282 14.65 -12.62 9.42
CA LEU A 282 14.67 -13.95 10.04
C LEU A 282 14.78 -13.92 11.57
N ASN A 283 15.55 -12.99 12.12
CA ASN A 283 15.80 -12.85 13.55
C ASN A 283 14.63 -12.20 14.30
N THR A 284 13.89 -11.31 13.62
CA THR A 284 12.83 -10.50 14.24
C THR A 284 11.41 -10.95 13.89
N LYS A 285 11.25 -11.97 13.02
CA LYS A 285 9.94 -12.48 12.60
C LYS A 285 8.98 -12.85 13.74
N ASN A 286 9.51 -13.18 14.92
CA ASN A 286 8.70 -13.53 16.10
C ASN A 286 7.99 -12.32 16.73
N LYS A 287 8.32 -11.08 16.33
CA LYS A 287 7.56 -9.87 16.70
C LYS A 287 6.19 -9.79 16.02
N LEU A 288 6.01 -10.52 14.91
CA LEU A 288 4.81 -10.44 14.10
C LEU A 288 3.70 -11.33 14.64
N ASN A 289 2.48 -10.81 14.59
CA ASN A 289 1.28 -11.60 14.80
C ASN A 289 0.99 -12.43 13.54
N LYS A 290 1.40 -13.70 13.57
CA LYS A 290 1.23 -14.61 12.44
C LYS A 290 -0.25 -14.88 12.17
N VAL A 291 -0.65 -14.91 10.90
CA VAL A 291 -1.99 -15.32 10.48
C VAL A 291 -2.17 -16.80 10.79
N SER A 292 -3.11 -17.13 11.67
CA SER A 292 -3.42 -18.51 12.02
C SER A 292 -4.05 -19.25 10.83
N PHE A 293 -3.59 -20.47 10.58
CA PHE A 293 -4.21 -21.32 9.56
C PHE A 293 -5.60 -21.76 10.04
N LYS A 294 -6.64 -21.41 9.27
CA LYS A 294 -8.03 -21.82 9.55
C LYS A 294 -8.52 -22.76 8.46
N LYS A 295 -8.93 -23.98 8.81
CA LYS A 295 -9.50 -24.95 7.85
C LYS A 295 -10.75 -24.40 7.14
N SER A 296 -11.52 -23.53 7.79
CA SER A 296 -12.66 -22.84 7.19
C SER A 296 -12.27 -22.01 5.95
N ASN A 297 -11.02 -21.57 5.86
CA ASN A 297 -10.52 -20.71 4.79
C ASN A 297 -9.79 -21.51 3.69
N LEU A 298 -9.93 -22.84 3.67
CA LEU A 298 -9.16 -23.72 2.77
C LEU A 298 -9.30 -23.33 1.29
N LYS A 299 -10.51 -23.01 0.84
CA LYS A 299 -10.78 -22.54 -0.53
C LYS A 299 -10.00 -21.27 -0.86
N ASN A 300 -9.86 -20.36 0.11
CA ASN A 300 -9.17 -19.09 -0.06
C ASN A 300 -7.65 -19.29 -0.16
N TYR A 301 -7.08 -20.24 0.60
CA TYR A 301 -5.67 -20.61 0.44
C TYR A 301 -5.36 -21.17 -0.96
N PHE A 302 -6.24 -22.01 -1.52
CA PHE A 302 -6.09 -22.49 -2.90
C PHE A 302 -6.21 -21.35 -3.92
N ARG A 303 -7.16 -20.42 -3.73
CA ARG A 303 -7.29 -19.24 -4.60
C ARG A 303 -6.05 -18.33 -4.53
N LEU A 304 -5.51 -18.12 -3.32
CA LEU A 304 -4.29 -17.35 -3.11
C LEU A 304 -3.11 -18.01 -3.84
N GLU A 305 -2.91 -19.31 -3.66
CA GLU A 305 -1.85 -20.07 -4.32
C GLU A 305 -1.97 -20.00 -5.86
N TYR A 306 -3.18 -20.17 -6.38
CA TYR A 306 -3.46 -20.02 -7.81
C TYR A 306 -3.05 -18.63 -8.33
N LYS A 307 -3.38 -17.55 -7.60
CA LYS A 307 -2.96 -16.20 -7.98
C LYS A 307 -1.44 -16.03 -7.96
N LEU A 308 -0.73 -16.60 -6.97
CA LEU A 308 0.73 -16.57 -6.93
C LEU A 308 1.33 -17.26 -8.18
N ILE A 309 0.79 -18.41 -8.58
CA ILE A 309 1.21 -19.13 -9.79
C ILE A 309 0.96 -18.28 -11.04
N ILE A 310 -0.25 -17.76 -11.23
CA ILE A 310 -0.60 -16.95 -12.41
C ILE A 310 0.28 -15.70 -12.50
N ASN A 311 0.50 -14.99 -11.39
CA ASN A 311 1.37 -13.81 -11.36
C ASN A 311 2.84 -14.18 -11.65
N THR A 312 3.29 -15.37 -11.25
CA THR A 312 4.63 -15.88 -11.62
C THR A 312 4.72 -16.09 -13.13
N LEU A 313 3.72 -16.70 -13.75
CA LEU A 313 3.69 -16.91 -15.20
C LEU A 313 3.64 -15.59 -15.98
N LYS A 314 2.85 -14.60 -15.51
CA LYS A 314 2.82 -13.25 -16.10
C LYS A 314 4.17 -12.55 -15.98
N PHE A 315 4.86 -12.72 -14.85
CA PHE A 315 6.17 -12.13 -14.61
C PHE A 315 7.21 -12.67 -15.61
N LEU A 316 7.18 -13.96 -15.91
CA LEU A 316 8.15 -14.62 -16.82
C LEU A 316 7.89 -14.36 -18.31
N LYS A 317 6.70 -13.88 -18.70
CA LYS A 317 6.33 -13.61 -20.10
C LYS A 317 6.76 -12.22 -20.60
N LYS A 318 7.22 -11.34 -19.70
CA LYS A 318 7.71 -9.99 -20.03
C LYS A 318 9.22 -9.97 -19.96
#